data_AF-A0A8T5VF63-F1
#
_entry.id   AF-A0A8T5VF63-F1
#
_cell.length_a   1.000
_cell.length_b   1.000
_cell.length_c   1.000
_cell.angle_alpha   90.00
_cell.angle_beta   90.00
_cell.angle_gamma   90.00
#
_symmetry.space_group_name_H-M   'P 1'
#
loop_
_entity.id
_entity.type
_entity.pdbx_description
1 polymer ?
#
loop_
_entity_poly.entity_id
_entity_poly.type
_entity_poly.pdbx_seq_one_letter_code
_entity_poly.pdbx_strand_id
1 'polypeptide(L)'
;MSNWIDSGGDEPRLYSVRPTICETQRPTGGAPRWRSMVSLTCALALIALAAPSGHARDRGQFVNTNAELKAWFDGLRSGKGPCCSDADGSALSDTDWESKDGHYRVRIPRLGHVLDGQQQELVWVDVPEEAVISEPNRVGRTMVWPIYGYMGVAIRCFMPGSMS
;
A
#
# COMPACT_ATOMS: atom_id res chain seq x y z
N MET A 1 -31.57 35.20 -65.42
CA MET A 1 -32.11 36.30 -66.24
C MET A 1 -32.98 37.15 -65.33
N SER A 2 -32.74 38.45 -65.40
CA SER A 2 -33.33 39.64 -64.76
C SER A 2 -34.82 39.50 -64.36
N ASN A 3 -35.37 40.22 -63.37
CA ASN A 3 -35.37 41.68 -63.27
C ASN A 3 -35.61 42.14 -61.81
N TRP A 4 -34.79 43.10 -61.40
CA TRP A 4 -35.05 44.07 -60.34
C TRP A 4 -35.99 45.17 -60.86
N ILE A 5 -36.86 45.69 -59.99
CA ILE A 5 -37.45 47.05 -59.94
C ILE A 5 -38.23 47.11 -58.61
N ASP A 6 -38.43 48.21 -57.89
CA ASP A 6 -37.69 49.43 -57.53
C ASP A 6 -38.65 50.12 -56.54
N SER A 7 -38.10 50.58 -55.42
CA SER A 7 -38.48 51.72 -54.58
C SER A 7 -39.95 52.18 -54.43
N GLY A 8 -40.33 52.38 -53.16
CA GLY A 8 -41.43 53.26 -52.77
C GLY A 8 -41.55 53.35 -51.25
N GLY A 9 -40.88 54.33 -50.65
CA GLY A 9 -40.92 54.59 -49.21
C GLY A 9 -42.17 55.36 -48.76
N ASP A 10 -42.53 55.19 -47.49
CA ASP A 10 -42.93 56.27 -46.58
C ASP A 10 -43.01 55.72 -45.13
N GLU A 11 -42.31 56.39 -44.21
CA GLU A 11 -42.43 56.28 -42.74
C GLU A 11 -43.42 57.35 -42.23
N PRO A 12 -43.81 57.46 -40.94
CA PRO A 12 -43.99 56.46 -39.88
C PRO A 12 -45.27 56.69 -39.02
N ARG A 13 -45.37 55.91 -37.92
CA ARG A 13 -46.10 56.09 -36.64
C ARG A 13 -47.47 55.36 -36.55
N LEU A 14 -47.84 54.70 -35.45
CA LEU A 14 -47.79 55.14 -34.05
C LEU A 14 -47.75 53.98 -33.02
N TYR A 15 -46.92 54.17 -31.99
CA TYR A 15 -47.22 54.09 -30.55
C TYR A 15 -47.41 52.73 -29.81
N SER A 16 -46.40 52.44 -28.97
CA SER A 16 -46.49 51.92 -27.57
C SER A 16 -46.83 50.42 -27.39
N VAL A 17 -46.37 49.65 -26.40
CA VAL A 17 -45.66 49.82 -25.11
C VAL A 17 -44.81 48.54 -24.92
N ARG A 18 -43.55 48.66 -24.48
CA ARG A 18 -42.82 47.56 -23.81
C ARG A 18 -42.87 47.80 -22.29
N PRO A 19 -43.30 46.83 -21.47
CA PRO A 19 -42.95 46.82 -20.06
C PRO A 19 -41.60 46.12 -19.87
N THR A 20 -40.69 46.88 -19.30
CA THR A 20 -39.43 46.47 -18.70
C THR A 20 -39.69 45.50 -17.55
N ILE A 21 -38.98 44.36 -17.51
CA ILE A 21 -38.62 43.72 -16.25
C ILE A 21 -37.11 43.45 -16.30
N CYS A 22 -36.36 44.35 -15.67
CA CYS A 22 -35.03 44.05 -15.17
C CYS A 22 -35.20 43.20 -13.92
N GLU A 23 -34.87 41.92 -13.98
CA GLU A 23 -34.54 41.17 -12.77
C GLU A 23 -33.01 40.99 -12.70
N THR A 24 -32.40 41.97 -12.04
CA THR A 24 -31.04 41.92 -11.55
C THR A 24 -30.98 40.88 -10.43
N GLN A 25 -30.44 39.69 -10.71
CA GLN A 25 -30.11 38.74 -9.65
C GLN A 25 -28.97 39.32 -8.78
N ARG A 26 -29.28 39.58 -7.51
CA ARG A 26 -28.29 39.86 -6.46
C ARG A 26 -27.51 38.57 -6.13
N PRO A 27 -26.19 38.62 -5.93
CA PRO A 27 -25.47 37.51 -5.32
C PRO A 27 -25.70 37.56 -3.80
N THR A 28 -26.54 36.66 -3.29
CA THR A 28 -26.73 36.43 -1.86
C THR A 28 -25.55 35.66 -1.28
N GLY A 29 -24.79 36.34 -0.41
CA GLY A 29 -24.54 35.93 0.98
C GLY A 29 -23.95 34.53 1.22
N GLY A 30 -22.73 34.52 1.77
CA GLY A 30 -21.90 33.34 1.90
C GLY A 30 -22.43 32.21 2.80
N ALA A 31 -22.14 30.98 2.37
CA ALA A 31 -21.98 29.80 3.23
C ALA A 31 -21.22 28.63 2.54
N PRO A 32 -20.09 28.79 1.81
CA PRO A 32 -19.36 27.62 1.31
C PRO A 32 -18.52 26.93 2.40
N ARG A 33 -18.19 27.62 3.50
CA ARG A 33 -17.21 27.15 4.50
C ARG A 33 -17.73 26.02 5.39
N TRP A 34 -19.00 26.05 5.80
CA TRP A 34 -19.60 25.05 6.69
C TRP A 34 -19.80 23.69 5.99
N ARG A 35 -20.36 23.72 4.77
CA ARG A 35 -20.59 22.51 3.96
C ARG A 35 -19.29 21.81 3.57
N SER A 36 -18.26 22.59 3.23
CA SER A 36 -16.94 22.07 2.89
C SER A 36 -16.25 21.43 4.09
N MET A 37 -16.42 22.01 5.29
CA MET A 37 -15.85 21.48 6.52
C MET A 37 -16.52 20.15 6.94
N VAL A 38 -17.86 20.06 6.84
CA VAL A 38 -18.60 18.80 7.07
C VAL A 38 -18.19 17.72 6.07
N SER A 39 -18.07 18.06 4.79
CA SER A 39 -17.64 17.13 3.74
C SER A 39 -16.21 16.62 3.98
N LEU A 40 -15.29 17.48 4.40
CA LEU A 40 -13.92 17.10 4.71
C LEU A 40 -13.87 16.15 5.92
N THR A 41 -14.65 16.44 6.96
CA THR A 41 -14.72 15.58 8.16
C THR A 41 -15.30 14.21 7.84
N CYS A 42 -16.34 14.12 7.00
CA CYS A 42 -16.86 12.84 6.53
C CYS A 42 -15.85 12.08 5.69
N ALA A 43 -15.14 12.76 4.78
CA ALA A 43 -14.11 12.13 3.96
C ALA A 43 -12.95 11.58 4.81
N LEU A 44 -12.46 12.35 5.79
CA LEU A 44 -11.40 11.92 6.71
C LEU A 44 -11.87 10.77 7.62
N ALA A 45 -13.12 10.80 8.08
CA ALA A 45 -13.71 9.70 8.85
C ALA A 45 -13.78 8.42 8.01
N LEU A 46 -14.23 8.50 6.76
CA LEU A 46 -14.26 7.36 5.85
C LEU A 46 -12.86 6.80 5.56
N ILE A 47 -11.85 7.66 5.38
CA ILE A 47 -10.45 7.23 5.21
C ILE A 47 -9.93 6.55 6.47
N ALA A 48 -10.23 7.07 7.67
CA ALA A 48 -9.82 6.45 8.92
C ALA A 48 -10.50 5.09 9.16
N LEU A 49 -11.77 4.95 8.77
CA LEU A 49 -12.50 3.67 8.84
C LEU A 49 -12.02 2.65 7.78
N ALA A 50 -11.57 3.13 6.62
CA ALA A 50 -11.04 2.29 5.55
C ALA A 50 -9.55 1.99 5.69
N ALA A 51 -8.84 2.65 6.61
CA ALA A 51 -7.43 2.42 6.84
C ALA A 51 -7.22 1.01 7.41
N PRO A 52 -6.40 0.16 6.77
CA PRO A 52 -6.09 -1.14 7.32
C PRO A 52 -5.33 -0.98 8.63
N SER A 53 -5.82 -1.64 9.68
CA SER A 53 -5.12 -1.73 10.97
C SER A 53 -3.83 -2.51 10.77
N GLY A 54 -2.68 -1.83 10.79
CA GLY A 54 -1.37 -2.44 10.86
C GLY A 54 -1.16 -3.06 12.24
N HIS A 55 -1.73 -4.25 12.47
CA HIS A 55 -1.44 -5.01 13.68
C HIS A 55 -0.06 -5.65 13.53
N ALA A 56 0.91 -5.19 14.31
CA ALA A 56 2.11 -5.98 14.58
C ALA A 56 1.65 -7.29 15.25
N ARG A 57 1.74 -8.41 14.53
CA ARG A 57 1.39 -9.72 15.08
C ARG A 57 2.57 -10.26 15.87
N ASP A 58 2.51 -10.14 17.18
CA ASP A 58 3.41 -10.92 18.04
C ASP A 58 2.82 -12.33 18.25
N ARG A 59 3.52 -13.36 17.75
CA ARG A 59 3.13 -14.76 17.94
C ARG A 59 3.56 -15.32 19.30
N GLY A 60 4.15 -14.49 20.18
CA GLY A 60 4.63 -14.89 21.50
C GLY A 60 5.78 -15.90 21.45
N GLN A 61 6.36 -16.13 20.27
CA GLN A 61 7.38 -17.15 20.05
C GLN A 61 8.65 -16.91 20.89
N PHE A 62 8.84 -15.66 21.35
CA PHE A 62 9.97 -15.24 22.18
C PHE A 62 9.57 -14.78 23.60
N VAL A 63 8.33 -15.04 24.05
CA VAL A 63 7.86 -14.56 25.36
C VAL A 63 8.64 -15.17 26.54
N ASN A 64 9.25 -16.35 26.34
CA ASN A 64 10.07 -17.07 27.32
C ASN A 64 11.58 -16.97 27.03
N THR A 65 12.00 -16.04 26.17
CA THR A 65 13.41 -15.84 25.80
C THR A 65 14.06 -14.81 26.75
N ASN A 66 15.36 -14.98 27.04
CA ASN A 66 16.08 -13.97 27.84
C ASN A 66 16.09 -12.61 27.11
N ALA A 67 16.14 -11.51 27.88
CA ALA A 67 16.04 -10.15 27.34
C ALA A 67 17.16 -9.79 26.35
N GLU A 68 18.37 -10.34 26.51
CA GLU A 68 19.50 -10.12 25.61
C GLU A 68 19.26 -10.77 24.23
N LEU A 69 18.79 -12.01 24.20
CA LEU A 69 18.51 -12.70 22.94
C LEU A 69 17.33 -12.05 22.20
N LYS A 70 16.33 -11.55 22.94
CA LYS A 70 15.26 -10.74 22.36
C LYS A 70 15.81 -9.43 21.78
N ALA A 71 16.63 -8.69 22.52
CA ALA A 71 17.21 -7.44 22.04
C ALA A 71 18.08 -7.63 20.80
N TRP A 72 18.85 -8.73 20.76
CA TRP A 72 19.59 -9.13 19.57
C TRP A 72 18.65 -9.39 18.38
N PHE A 73 17.58 -10.18 18.58
CA PHE A 73 16.63 -10.49 17.51
C PHE A 73 15.91 -9.24 16.99
N ASP A 74 15.48 -8.35 17.89
CA ASP A 74 14.83 -7.08 17.56
C ASP A 74 15.79 -6.11 16.81
N GLY A 75 17.11 -6.23 17.06
CA GLY A 75 18.15 -5.45 16.42
C GLY A 75 18.58 -5.95 15.03
N LEU A 76 18.12 -7.13 14.61
CA LEU A 76 18.55 -7.74 13.35
C LEU A 76 18.21 -6.87 12.14
N ARG A 77 19.19 -6.72 11.26
CA ARG A 77 19.07 -5.95 10.03
C ARG A 77 19.90 -6.56 8.91
N SER A 78 19.40 -6.42 7.68
CA SER A 78 20.13 -6.69 6.45
C SER A 78 20.52 -5.38 5.75
N GLY A 79 21.16 -5.48 4.58
CA GLY A 79 21.37 -4.33 3.69
C GLY A 79 20.07 -3.65 3.24
N LYS A 80 18.94 -4.35 3.34
CA LYS A 80 17.60 -3.79 3.09
C LYS A 80 17.03 -3.02 4.29
N GLY A 81 17.66 -3.06 5.48
CA GLY A 81 17.22 -2.42 6.73
C GLY A 81 16.76 -3.41 7.83
N PRO A 82 15.98 -2.98 8.84
CA PRO A 82 15.51 -3.83 9.96
C PRO A 82 14.66 -5.02 9.50
N CYS A 83 14.84 -6.19 10.10
CA CYS A 83 14.12 -7.41 9.70
C CYS A 83 12.69 -7.46 10.24
N CYS A 84 12.49 -7.00 11.47
CA CYS A 84 11.21 -7.05 12.18
C CYS A 84 10.31 -5.82 11.94
N SER A 85 10.63 -4.93 10.99
CA SER A 85 9.77 -3.78 10.67
C SER A 85 8.55 -4.16 9.84
N ASP A 86 8.73 -5.03 8.86
CA ASP A 86 7.75 -5.29 7.79
C ASP A 86 7.48 -6.78 7.55
N ALA A 87 8.25 -7.67 8.18
CA ALA A 87 8.20 -9.11 7.95
C ALA A 87 8.33 -9.90 9.24
N ASP A 88 7.63 -11.03 9.31
CA ASP A 88 7.77 -12.01 10.38
C ASP A 88 8.90 -12.99 10.03
N GLY A 89 9.76 -13.27 11.01
CA GLY A 89 10.82 -14.28 10.85
C GLY A 89 10.32 -15.69 11.11
N SER A 90 10.74 -16.66 10.30
CA SER A 90 10.46 -18.08 10.49
C SER A 90 11.70 -18.94 10.28
N ALA A 91 11.82 -20.01 11.07
CA ALA A 91 12.86 -21.01 10.88
C ALA A 91 12.55 -21.89 9.66
N LEU A 92 13.59 -22.27 8.92
CA LEU A 92 13.52 -23.22 7.82
C LEU A 92 14.00 -24.60 8.27
N SER A 93 13.48 -25.65 7.63
CA SER A 93 14.09 -26.98 7.66
C SER A 93 15.39 -26.98 6.87
N ASP A 94 16.33 -27.86 7.22
CA ASP A 94 17.58 -28.06 6.46
C ASP A 94 17.36 -28.51 5.01
N THR A 95 16.15 -28.98 4.66
CA THR A 95 15.75 -29.32 3.28
C THR A 95 15.08 -28.19 2.52
N ASP A 96 14.72 -27.10 3.20
CA ASP A 96 14.00 -25.95 2.64
C ASP A 96 14.92 -24.75 2.35
N TRP A 97 16.23 -24.97 2.31
CA TRP A 97 17.19 -23.99 1.82
C TRP A 97 18.42 -24.69 1.26
N GLU A 98 19.16 -23.99 0.41
CA GLU A 98 20.49 -24.44 0.00
C GLU A 98 21.42 -23.25 -0.21
N SER A 99 22.71 -23.53 -0.20
CA SER A 99 23.76 -22.60 -0.56
C SER A 99 24.55 -23.13 -1.75
N LYS A 100 24.89 -22.23 -2.67
CA LYS A 100 25.74 -22.51 -3.81
C LYS A 100 26.58 -21.26 -4.12
N ASP A 101 27.90 -21.43 -4.13
CA ASP A 101 28.85 -20.36 -4.47
C ASP A 101 28.66 -19.06 -3.66
N GLY A 102 28.25 -19.18 -2.39
CA GLY A 102 27.98 -18.02 -1.51
C GLY A 102 26.59 -17.41 -1.68
N HIS A 103 25.81 -17.86 -2.66
CA HIS A 103 24.41 -17.50 -2.84
C HIS A 103 23.49 -18.50 -2.15
N TYR A 104 22.29 -18.06 -1.82
CA TYR A 104 21.29 -18.88 -1.14
C TYR A 104 19.98 -18.89 -1.91
N ARG A 105 19.27 -20.01 -1.83
CA ARG A 105 17.84 -20.07 -2.16
C ARG A 105 17.07 -20.73 -1.03
N VAL A 106 15.82 -20.32 -0.88
CA VAL A 106 14.92 -20.82 0.17
C VAL A 106 13.64 -21.36 -0.45
N ARG A 107 13.07 -22.40 0.14
CA ARG A 107 11.80 -23.01 -0.25
C ARG A 107 10.74 -22.60 0.77
N ILE A 108 9.84 -21.71 0.37
CA ILE A 108 8.84 -21.10 1.25
C ILE A 108 7.46 -21.07 0.58
N PRO A 109 6.37 -20.89 1.33
CA PRO A 109 5.04 -20.71 0.75
C PRO A 109 5.03 -19.63 -0.32
N ARG A 110 4.28 -19.83 -1.40
CA ARG A 110 4.07 -18.79 -2.43
C ARG A 110 3.25 -17.62 -1.89
N LEU A 111 2.36 -17.89 -0.93
CA LEU A 111 1.45 -16.93 -0.31
C LEU A 111 1.59 -16.96 1.21
N GLY A 112 1.49 -15.80 1.86
CA GLY A 112 1.54 -15.66 3.32
C GLY A 112 0.27 -16.11 4.06
N HIS A 113 -0.73 -16.63 3.35
CA HIS A 113 -1.97 -17.13 3.90
C HIS A 113 -2.33 -18.50 3.31
N VAL A 114 -3.19 -19.23 4.02
CA VAL A 114 -3.77 -20.50 3.58
C VAL A 114 -5.10 -20.19 2.88
N LEU A 115 -5.30 -20.74 1.70
CA LEU A 115 -6.59 -20.66 0.98
C LEU A 115 -7.41 -21.90 1.33
N ASP A 116 -8.57 -21.74 1.94
CA ASP A 116 -9.60 -22.78 2.11
C ASP A 116 -9.10 -24.16 2.59
N GLY A 117 -8.16 -24.17 3.54
CA GLY A 117 -7.57 -25.40 4.08
C GLY A 117 -6.69 -26.18 3.09
N GLN A 118 -6.40 -25.62 1.92
CA GLN A 118 -5.49 -26.18 0.94
C GLN A 118 -4.05 -26.12 1.44
N GLN A 119 -3.25 -27.11 1.05
CA GLN A 119 -1.82 -27.09 1.33
C GLN A 119 -1.17 -25.91 0.60
N GLN A 120 -0.29 -25.19 1.30
CA GLN A 120 0.46 -24.10 0.69
C GLN A 120 1.43 -24.66 -0.34
N GLU A 121 1.36 -24.14 -1.56
CA GLU A 121 2.37 -24.40 -2.57
C GLU A 121 3.69 -23.75 -2.13
N LEU A 122 4.76 -24.54 -2.10
CA LEU A 122 6.10 -24.05 -1.81
C LEU A 122 6.83 -23.71 -3.11
N VAL A 123 7.58 -22.62 -3.09
CA VAL A 123 8.36 -22.11 -4.22
C VAL A 123 9.79 -21.86 -3.77
N TRP A 124 10.74 -22.19 -4.65
CA TRP A 124 12.14 -21.79 -4.48
C TRP A 124 12.32 -20.32 -4.85
N VAL A 125 12.95 -19.57 -3.96
CA VAL A 125 13.17 -18.12 -4.08
C VAL A 125 14.65 -17.86 -3.82
N ASP A 126 15.30 -17.21 -4.77
CA ASP A 126 16.69 -16.78 -4.59
C ASP A 126 16.75 -15.66 -3.55
N VAL A 127 17.74 -15.75 -2.67
CA VAL A 127 17.99 -14.75 -1.63
C VAL A 127 18.91 -13.68 -2.21
N PRO A 128 18.46 -12.42 -2.31
CA PRO A 128 19.33 -11.34 -2.74
C PRO A 128 20.46 -11.13 -1.73
N GLU A 129 21.66 -10.80 -2.20
CA GLU A 129 22.85 -10.72 -1.35
C GLU A 129 22.69 -9.67 -0.24
N GLU A 130 22.04 -8.55 -0.55
CA GLU A 130 21.73 -7.50 0.41
C GLU A 130 20.65 -7.88 1.44
N ALA A 131 19.95 -9.01 1.26
CA ALA A 131 19.04 -9.58 2.26
C ALA A 131 19.76 -10.49 3.26
N VAL A 132 21.00 -10.90 3.00
CA VAL A 132 21.77 -11.76 3.90
C VAL A 132 22.21 -10.95 5.13
N ILE A 133 21.92 -11.48 6.32
CA ILE A 133 22.36 -10.90 7.59
C ILE A 133 23.81 -11.33 7.85
N SER A 134 24.68 -10.35 8.12
CA SER A 134 26.10 -10.58 8.42
C SER A 134 26.39 -10.88 9.89
N GLU A 135 25.44 -10.64 10.78
CA GLU A 135 25.60 -10.94 12.21
C GLU A 135 25.64 -12.45 12.48
N PRO A 136 26.39 -12.89 13.51
CA PRO A 136 26.42 -14.29 13.91
C PRO A 136 25.03 -14.83 14.27
N ASN A 137 24.67 -16.00 13.74
CA ASN A 137 23.39 -16.64 14.02
C ASN A 137 23.38 -17.25 15.43
N ARG A 138 22.78 -16.55 16.40
CA ARG A 138 22.63 -17.01 17.80
C ARG A 138 21.53 -18.08 17.99
N VAL A 139 20.67 -18.28 16.99
CA VAL A 139 19.59 -19.29 17.01
C VAL A 139 20.09 -20.64 16.49
N GLY A 140 21.14 -20.66 15.68
CA GLY A 140 21.76 -21.84 15.07
C GLY A 140 21.00 -22.39 13.86
N ARG A 141 19.68 -22.23 13.80
CA ARG A 141 18.83 -22.62 12.66
C ARG A 141 18.80 -21.55 11.58
N THR A 142 18.60 -21.96 10.34
CA THR A 142 18.36 -21.03 9.22
C THR A 142 17.04 -20.30 9.40
N MET A 143 17.04 -18.98 9.25
CA MET A 143 15.87 -18.12 9.42
C MET A 143 15.62 -17.28 8.17
N VAL A 144 14.35 -17.03 7.86
CA VAL A 144 13.93 -16.21 6.73
C VAL A 144 12.81 -15.26 7.13
N TRP A 145 12.83 -14.05 6.57
CA TRP A 145 11.79 -13.03 6.70
C TRP A 145 11.20 -12.73 5.32
N PRO A 146 10.13 -13.43 4.91
CA PRO A 146 9.48 -13.20 3.63
C PRO A 146 8.50 -12.02 3.71
N ILE A 147 8.45 -11.23 2.64
CA ILE A 147 7.40 -10.24 2.39
C ILE A 147 6.56 -10.75 1.23
N TYR A 148 5.27 -10.91 1.46
CA TYR A 148 4.30 -11.32 0.45
C TYR A 148 3.60 -10.09 -0.11
N GLY A 149 3.73 -9.88 -1.42
CA GLY A 149 3.08 -8.79 -2.14
C GLY A 149 2.41 -9.26 -3.41
N TYR A 150 1.82 -8.32 -4.16
CA TYR A 150 1.15 -8.60 -5.43
C TYR A 150 2.12 -9.13 -6.51
N MET A 151 3.41 -8.80 -6.41
CA MET A 151 4.48 -9.30 -7.29
C MET A 151 5.03 -10.67 -6.86
N GLY A 152 4.45 -11.30 -5.84
CA GLY A 152 4.93 -12.54 -5.26
C GLY A 152 5.68 -12.34 -3.95
N VAL A 153 6.51 -13.31 -3.60
CA VAL A 153 7.29 -13.32 -2.35
C VAL A 153 8.70 -12.78 -2.57
N ALA A 154 9.13 -11.88 -1.70
CA ALA A 154 10.48 -11.32 -1.67
C ALA A 154 11.13 -11.58 -0.32
N ILE A 155 12.46 -11.71 -0.30
CA ILE A 155 13.21 -11.94 0.94
C ILE A 155 13.70 -10.60 1.52
N ARG A 156 13.22 -10.28 2.72
CA ARG A 156 13.60 -9.07 3.47
C ARG A 156 14.90 -9.27 4.22
N CYS A 157 14.99 -10.42 4.89
CA CYS A 157 16.17 -10.86 5.61
C CYS A 157 16.31 -12.37 5.49
N PHE A 158 17.56 -12.82 5.48
CA PHE A 158 17.94 -14.23 5.52
C PHE A 158 19.13 -14.38 6.45
N MET A 159 19.04 -15.32 7.38
CA MET A 159 20.14 -15.67 8.27
C MET A 159 20.51 -17.13 8.04
N PRO A 160 21.70 -17.41 7.48
CA PRO A 160 22.15 -18.78 7.31
C PRO A 160 22.35 -19.43 8.67
N GLY A 161 21.89 -20.68 8.81
CA GLY A 161 22.22 -21.56 9.92
C GLY A 161 23.35 -22.51 9.56
N SER A 162 23.75 -23.33 10.53
CA SER A 162 24.54 -24.53 10.27
C SER A 162 23.59 -25.65 9.84
N MET A 163 23.86 -26.31 8.70
CA MET A 163 23.18 -27.56 8.36
C MET A 163 23.49 -28.58 9.45
N SER A 164 22.47 -29.19 10.08
CA SER A 164 22.64 -30.18 11.17
C SER A 164 22.32 -31.60 10.73
#